data_AF-A0A3B1K8Z9-F1
#
_entry.id   AF-A0A3B1K8Z9-F1
#
_cell.length_a   1.000
_cell.length_b   1.000
_cell.length_c   1.000
_cell.angle_alpha   90.00
_cell.angle_beta   90.00
_cell.angle_gamma   90.00
#
_symmetry.space_group_name_H-M   'P 1'
#
loop_
_entity.id
_entity.type
_entity.pdbx_description
1 polymer ?
#
loop_
_entity_poly.entity_id
_entity_poly.type
_entity_poly.pdbx_seq_one_letter_code
_entity_poly.pdbx_strand_id
1 'polypeptide(L)'
;MAENSEMDEDCFEDAYDRIPVASKMDLQTSIEECSMALNLVLNNKFSEALDLLKPWSKDSMYHALGYSSILVMQAAMTFEHKDIQTAMATIKEALHTCHRFRKRNSMVESLSSLVSKQSSDRLKEEQMHAEICYAECLLQKATLTFVQDENMISFIKGGIKIRTSYQIYKDCQHVLNMSQGVGGDTDTFAQFEGGVKLGIGSFNLMLSLLPARILRLLEFIGFSGNREFGLSQLREGAASHSMRAILSVLTLLLYHTYVCLILGTGEGNLVEAEALLEPYMEKFPKVRIYKNIYIYVIYIYTYIYIYYILYIYYIIYIYI
;
A
#
# COMPACT_ATOMS: atom_id res chain seq x y z
N MET A 1 -40.26 -63.74 -37.76
CA MET A 1 -38.98 -64.46 -37.64
C MET A 1 -37.96 -63.64 -38.43
N ALA A 2 -36.92 -63.06 -37.87
CA ALA A 2 -36.32 -63.21 -36.56
C ALA A 2 -35.80 -61.86 -36.06
N GLU A 3 -35.85 -61.70 -34.74
CA GLU A 3 -35.17 -60.66 -33.98
C GLU A 3 -33.65 -60.78 -34.15
N ASN A 4 -32.95 -59.64 -34.23
CA ASN A 4 -31.66 -59.54 -33.58
C ASN A 4 -31.42 -58.08 -33.16
N SER A 5 -31.48 -57.89 -31.85
CA SER A 5 -31.10 -56.71 -31.09
C SER A 5 -29.59 -56.57 -31.04
N GLU A 6 -29.06 -55.41 -31.44
CA GLU A 6 -27.78 -54.93 -30.92
C GLU A 6 -28.01 -53.51 -30.38
N MET A 7 -27.67 -53.35 -29.11
CA MET A 7 -27.80 -52.14 -28.32
C MET A 7 -26.71 -51.17 -28.78
N ASP A 8 -27.09 -50.03 -29.33
CA ASP A 8 -26.15 -48.93 -29.53
C ASP A 8 -25.82 -48.34 -28.15
N GLU A 9 -24.55 -48.51 -27.79
CA GLU A 9 -23.90 -48.04 -26.57
C GLU A 9 -24.08 -46.54 -26.36
N ASP A 10 -24.34 -46.19 -25.10
CA ASP A 10 -24.37 -44.83 -24.58
C ASP A 10 -23.19 -44.00 -25.10
N CYS A 11 -23.49 -42.98 -25.89
CA CYS A 11 -22.53 -41.94 -26.24
C CYS A 11 -22.26 -41.11 -24.97
N PHE A 12 -21.27 -41.53 -24.19
CA PHE A 12 -20.69 -40.71 -23.14
C PHE A 12 -20.10 -39.47 -23.82
N GLU A 13 -20.76 -38.32 -23.65
CA GLU A 13 -20.18 -37.01 -23.93
C GLU A 13 -18.97 -36.84 -23.01
N ASP A 14 -17.76 -37.01 -23.57
CA ASP A 14 -16.52 -36.73 -22.86
C ASP A 14 -16.54 -35.30 -22.32
N ALA A 15 -16.56 -35.20 -20.99
CA ALA A 15 -16.49 -33.96 -20.25
C ALA A 15 -15.25 -33.19 -20.70
N TYR A 16 -15.46 -31.95 -21.18
CA TYR A 16 -14.45 -30.98 -21.60
C TYR A 16 -13.02 -31.24 -21.06
N ASP A 17 -12.13 -31.77 -21.92
CA ASP A 17 -10.68 -31.93 -21.72
C ASP A 17 -9.88 -30.61 -21.60
N ARG A 18 -10.58 -29.50 -21.32
CA ARG A 18 -9.97 -28.23 -20.94
C ARG A 18 -10.46 -27.86 -19.56
N ILE A 19 -9.77 -28.40 -18.55
CA ILE A 19 -9.68 -27.72 -17.27
C ILE A 19 -9.26 -26.28 -17.60
N PRO A 20 -10.07 -25.25 -17.32
CA PRO A 20 -9.64 -23.88 -17.54
C PRO A 20 -8.33 -23.73 -16.77
N VAL A 21 -7.26 -23.35 -17.46
CA VAL A 21 -6.03 -22.91 -16.78
C VAL A 21 -6.50 -21.96 -15.69
N ALA A 22 -6.25 -22.31 -14.42
CA ALA A 22 -6.71 -21.55 -13.27
C ALA A 22 -6.56 -20.06 -13.59
N SER A 23 -7.69 -19.36 -13.65
CA SER A 23 -7.77 -18.01 -14.18
C SER A 23 -6.71 -17.13 -13.52
N LYS A 24 -5.79 -16.56 -14.31
CA LYS A 24 -4.85 -15.56 -13.83
C LYS A 24 -5.61 -14.52 -13.01
N MET A 25 -5.21 -14.30 -11.76
CA MET A 25 -5.83 -13.30 -10.87
C MET A 25 -5.85 -11.93 -11.55
N ASP A 26 -7.04 -11.38 -11.76
CA ASP A 26 -7.21 -10.06 -12.36
C ASP A 26 -7.10 -8.93 -11.32
N LEU A 27 -6.87 -7.71 -11.81
CA LEU A 27 -6.65 -6.54 -10.98
C LEU A 27 -7.83 -6.22 -10.05
N GLN A 28 -9.06 -6.28 -10.58
CA GLN A 28 -10.26 -5.90 -9.84
C GLN A 28 -10.51 -6.88 -8.69
N THR A 29 -10.51 -8.17 -8.98
CA THR A 29 -10.65 -9.22 -7.95
C THR A 29 -9.54 -9.09 -6.89
N SER A 30 -8.30 -8.81 -7.30
CA SER A 30 -7.20 -8.64 -6.35
C SER A 30 -7.36 -7.44 -5.41
N ILE A 31 -7.96 -6.36 -5.89
CA ILE A 31 -8.28 -5.17 -5.10
C ILE A 31 -9.38 -5.51 -4.10
N GLU A 32 -10.43 -6.19 -4.56
CA GLU A 32 -11.58 -6.58 -3.75
C GLU A 32 -11.17 -7.54 -2.63
N GLU A 33 -10.44 -8.61 -2.93
CA GLU A 33 -9.95 -9.58 -1.94
C GLU A 33 -9.00 -8.91 -0.92
N CYS A 34 -8.15 -7.97 -1.36
CA CYS A 34 -7.29 -7.21 -0.45
C CYS A 34 -8.09 -6.25 0.45
N SER A 35 -9.15 -5.62 -0.08
CA SER A 35 -10.09 -4.82 0.71
C SER A 35 -10.85 -5.68 1.74
N MET A 36 -11.27 -6.89 1.36
CA MET A 36 -11.86 -7.86 2.29
C MET A 36 -10.88 -8.24 3.40
N ALA A 37 -9.63 -8.54 3.05
CA ALA A 37 -8.59 -8.83 4.03
C ALA A 37 -8.33 -7.66 4.99
N LEU A 38 -8.32 -6.42 4.50
CA LEU A 38 -8.23 -5.23 5.35
C LEU A 38 -9.42 -5.15 6.33
N ASN A 39 -10.64 -5.41 5.87
CA ASN A 39 -11.82 -5.47 6.75
C ASN A 39 -11.70 -6.57 7.81
N LEU A 40 -11.14 -7.73 7.46
CA LEU A 40 -10.87 -8.82 8.41
C LEU A 40 -9.85 -8.37 9.47
N VAL A 41 -8.74 -7.76 9.07
CA VAL A 41 -7.72 -7.20 9.98
C VAL A 41 -8.34 -6.18 10.94
N LEU A 42 -9.15 -5.25 10.42
CA LEU A 42 -9.83 -4.25 11.24
C LEU A 42 -10.74 -4.89 12.29
N ASN A 43 -11.37 -6.02 11.95
CA ASN A 43 -12.18 -6.83 12.86
C ASN A 43 -11.36 -7.83 13.72
N ASN A 44 -10.03 -7.68 13.81
CA ASN A 44 -9.11 -8.56 14.53
C ASN A 44 -9.05 -10.01 14.03
N LYS A 45 -9.49 -10.28 12.79
CA LYS A 45 -9.48 -11.61 12.16
C LYS A 45 -8.22 -11.78 11.30
N PHE A 46 -7.05 -11.65 11.92
CA PHE A 46 -5.75 -11.69 11.24
C PHE A 46 -5.50 -13.01 10.50
N SER A 47 -5.84 -14.15 11.11
CA SER A 47 -5.65 -15.47 10.50
C SER A 47 -6.48 -15.63 9.23
N GLU A 48 -7.77 -15.27 9.27
CA GLU A 48 -8.67 -15.29 8.11
C GLU A 48 -8.15 -14.39 6.98
N ALA A 49 -7.62 -13.20 7.33
CA ALA A 49 -7.03 -12.28 6.35
C ALA A 49 -5.77 -12.88 5.69
N LEU A 50 -4.90 -13.53 6.46
CA LEU A 50 -3.70 -14.17 5.92
C LEU A 50 -4.05 -15.37 5.03
N ASP A 51 -5.03 -16.18 5.44
CA ASP A 51 -5.49 -17.34 4.66
C ASP A 51 -6.12 -16.92 3.33
N LEU A 52 -6.85 -15.81 3.30
CA LEU A 52 -7.39 -15.22 2.07
C LEU A 52 -6.26 -14.77 1.13
N LEU A 53 -5.21 -14.13 1.66
CA LEU A 53 -4.21 -13.47 0.82
C LEU A 53 -3.07 -14.38 0.34
N LYS A 54 -2.72 -15.38 1.15
CA LYS A 54 -1.55 -16.24 0.93
C LYS A 54 -1.54 -17.01 -0.41
N PRO A 55 -2.67 -17.57 -0.90
CA PRO A 55 -2.67 -18.34 -2.14
C PRO A 55 -2.16 -17.55 -3.36
N TRP A 56 -2.42 -16.25 -3.38
CA TRP A 56 -2.09 -15.37 -4.50
C TRP A 56 -0.91 -14.43 -4.22
N SER A 57 -0.29 -14.53 -3.05
CA SER A 57 0.74 -13.57 -2.61
C SER A 57 2.00 -13.55 -3.48
N LYS A 58 2.20 -14.58 -4.30
CA LYS A 58 3.31 -14.68 -5.25
C LYS A 58 2.93 -14.31 -6.67
N ASP A 59 1.64 -14.14 -6.98
CA ASP A 59 1.15 -13.99 -8.36
C ASP A 59 0.28 -12.76 -8.55
N SER A 60 -0.09 -12.05 -7.48
CA SER A 60 -0.88 -10.81 -7.53
C SER A 60 -0.27 -9.73 -6.63
N MET A 61 -0.15 -8.52 -7.16
CA MET A 61 0.50 -7.39 -6.46
C MET A 61 -0.22 -6.97 -5.17
N TYR A 62 -1.56 -6.97 -5.17
CA TYR A 62 -2.37 -6.60 -4.01
C TYR A 62 -2.34 -7.67 -2.92
N HIS A 63 -2.33 -8.94 -3.31
CA HIS A 63 -2.15 -10.05 -2.39
C HIS A 63 -0.76 -10.06 -1.76
N ALA A 64 0.27 -9.82 -2.57
CA ALA A 64 1.64 -9.72 -2.11
C ALA A 64 1.81 -8.57 -1.09
N LEU A 65 1.31 -7.38 -1.44
CA LEU A 65 1.29 -6.22 -0.56
C LEU A 65 0.51 -6.50 0.73
N GLY A 66 -0.74 -6.95 0.62
CA GLY A 66 -1.61 -7.18 1.78
C GLY A 66 -1.02 -8.20 2.75
N TYR A 67 -0.57 -9.35 2.23
CA TYR A 67 -0.01 -10.43 3.04
C TYR A 67 1.25 -9.96 3.77
N SER A 68 2.16 -9.30 3.05
CA SER A 68 3.38 -8.76 3.66
C SER A 68 3.08 -7.64 4.66
N SER A 69 2.10 -6.77 4.40
CA SER A 69 1.68 -5.70 5.31
C SER A 69 1.18 -6.23 6.65
N ILE A 70 0.41 -7.32 6.63
CA ILE A 70 -0.08 -7.97 7.86
C ILE A 70 1.09 -8.54 8.67
N LEU A 71 2.05 -9.22 8.02
CA LEU A 71 3.23 -9.73 8.73
C LEU A 71 4.13 -8.61 9.26
N VAL A 72 4.29 -7.50 8.53
CA VAL A 72 4.99 -6.29 9.01
C VAL A 72 4.29 -5.75 10.26
N MET A 73 2.96 -5.70 10.27
CA MET A 73 2.18 -5.27 11.43
C MET A 73 2.41 -6.20 12.62
N GLN A 74 2.37 -7.53 12.41
CA GLN A 74 2.65 -8.50 13.46
C GLN A 74 4.06 -8.33 14.04
N ALA A 75 5.08 -8.23 13.18
CA ALA A 75 6.46 -7.99 13.60
C ALA A 75 6.63 -6.68 14.40
N ALA A 76 5.92 -5.62 14.02
CA ALA A 76 5.94 -4.35 14.75
C ALA A 76 5.25 -4.45 16.12
N MET A 77 4.19 -5.26 16.24
CA MET A 77 3.46 -5.46 17.49
C MET A 77 4.20 -6.37 18.48
N THR A 78 4.85 -7.43 18.00
CA THR A 78 5.57 -8.39 18.86
C THR A 78 6.99 -7.94 19.17
N PHE A 79 7.60 -7.19 18.25
CA PHE A 79 9.01 -6.82 18.29
C PHE A 79 9.96 -8.04 18.42
N GLU A 80 9.48 -9.23 18.06
CA GLU A 80 10.26 -10.46 18.10
C GLU A 80 11.15 -10.56 16.86
N HIS A 81 12.44 -10.85 17.08
CA HIS A 81 13.41 -10.95 15.98
C HIS A 81 12.97 -11.96 14.90
N LYS A 82 12.36 -13.07 15.29
CA LYS A 82 11.84 -14.08 14.35
C LYS A 82 10.74 -13.52 13.44
N ASP A 83 9.83 -12.74 14.00
CA ASP A 83 8.74 -12.12 13.24
C ASP A 83 9.27 -11.04 12.30
N ILE A 84 10.23 -10.23 12.77
CA ILE A 84 10.93 -9.22 11.95
C ILE A 84 11.62 -9.88 10.75
N GLN A 85 12.36 -10.98 10.95
CA GLN A 85 13.01 -11.70 9.84
C GLN A 85 11.99 -12.28 8.85
N THR A 86 10.89 -12.83 9.37
CA THR A 86 9.81 -13.40 8.54
C THR A 86 9.16 -12.30 7.69
N ALA A 87 8.87 -11.15 8.29
CA ALA A 87 8.31 -10.00 7.60
C ALA A 87 9.31 -9.43 6.57
N MET A 88 10.60 -9.36 6.89
CA MET A 88 11.67 -8.90 5.97
C MET A 88 11.83 -9.81 4.75
N ALA A 89 11.75 -11.13 4.93
CA ALA A 89 11.76 -12.08 3.82
C ALA A 89 10.50 -11.91 2.97
N THR A 90 9.33 -11.82 3.60
CA THR A 90 8.05 -11.71 2.90
C THR A 90 7.93 -10.41 2.10
N ILE A 91 8.32 -9.26 2.67
CA ILE A 91 8.28 -7.97 1.96
C ILE A 91 9.27 -7.94 0.78
N LYS A 92 10.38 -8.70 0.84
CA LYS A 92 11.31 -8.85 -0.27
C LYS A 92 10.66 -9.62 -1.44
N GLU A 93 9.93 -10.69 -1.15
CA GLU A 93 9.15 -11.42 -2.15
C GLU A 93 8.01 -10.58 -2.71
N ALA A 94 7.35 -9.77 -1.87
CA ALA A 94 6.30 -8.85 -2.31
C ALA A 94 6.83 -7.78 -3.27
N LEU A 95 8.00 -7.19 -2.97
CA LEU A 95 8.69 -6.27 -3.88
C LEU A 95 9.01 -6.93 -5.23
N HIS A 96 9.50 -8.17 -5.21
CA HIS A 96 9.77 -8.91 -6.44
C HIS A 96 8.48 -9.15 -7.23
N THR A 97 7.40 -9.55 -6.56
CA THR A 97 6.09 -9.76 -7.17
C THR A 97 5.59 -8.49 -7.83
N CYS A 98 5.55 -7.36 -7.10
CA CYS A 98 5.12 -6.06 -7.64
C CYS A 98 6.02 -5.62 -8.81
N HIS A 99 7.34 -5.81 -8.71
CA HIS A 99 8.28 -5.42 -9.76
C HIS A 99 8.03 -6.15 -11.09
N ARG A 100 7.52 -7.38 -11.09
CA ARG A 100 7.16 -8.08 -12.35
C ARG A 100 6.01 -7.41 -13.10
N PHE A 101 5.15 -6.67 -12.40
CA PHE A 101 4.05 -5.90 -12.98
C PHE A 101 4.45 -4.46 -13.34
N ARG A 102 5.56 -3.96 -12.81
CA ARG A 102 6.11 -2.63 -13.17
C ARG A 102 6.71 -2.66 -14.57
N LYS A 103 6.81 -1.49 -15.21
CA LYS A 103 7.38 -1.36 -16.57
C LYS A 103 8.70 -2.10 -16.69
N ARG A 104 8.74 -3.08 -17.58
CA ARG A 104 10.00 -3.61 -18.11
C ARG A 104 10.50 -2.55 -19.09
N ASN A 105 11.64 -1.93 -18.84
CA ASN A 105 12.41 -1.31 -19.92
C ASN A 105 12.81 -2.42 -20.89
N SER A 106 11.90 -2.80 -21.78
CA SER A 106 12.15 -3.78 -22.83
C SER A 106 11.93 -3.06 -24.14
N MET A 107 13.02 -2.82 -24.86
CA MET A 107 13.06 -2.29 -26.22
C MET A 107 12.38 -3.22 -27.26
N VAL A 108 11.35 -3.97 -26.88
CA VAL A 108 10.69 -5.01 -27.67
C VAL A 108 9.18 -4.73 -27.85
N GLU A 109 8.59 -3.78 -27.11
CA GLU A 109 7.17 -3.42 -27.28
C GLU A 109 6.87 -2.57 -28.53
N SER A 110 7.89 -2.04 -29.21
CA SER A 110 7.73 -1.26 -30.46
C SER A 110 7.20 -2.07 -31.66
N LEU A 111 6.92 -3.37 -31.52
CA LEU A 111 6.39 -4.24 -32.58
C LEU A 111 4.95 -4.74 -32.34
N SER A 112 4.29 -4.32 -31.25
CA SER A 112 2.95 -4.86 -30.87
C SER A 112 1.79 -3.87 -31.03
N SER A 113 1.99 -2.70 -31.67
CA SER A 113 0.96 -1.64 -31.78
C SER A 113 -0.28 -2.01 -32.62
N LEU A 114 -0.44 -3.27 -33.04
CA LEU A 114 -1.58 -3.79 -33.80
C LEU A 114 -2.51 -4.73 -33.00
N VAL A 115 -2.25 -4.99 -31.71
CA VAL A 115 -3.14 -5.83 -30.88
C VAL A 115 -3.87 -5.00 -29.83
N SER A 116 -5.11 -4.64 -30.16
CA SER A 116 -6.20 -4.08 -29.34
C SER A 116 -5.87 -2.99 -28.31
N LYS A 117 -6.37 -1.78 -28.54
CA LYS A 117 -6.34 -0.63 -27.60
C LYS A 117 -6.74 -1.00 -26.15
N GLN A 118 -7.74 -1.87 -25.97
CA GLN A 118 -8.24 -2.28 -24.65
C GLN A 118 -7.25 -3.13 -23.83
N SER A 119 -6.44 -4.00 -24.46
CA SER A 119 -5.41 -4.75 -23.74
C SER A 119 -4.26 -3.83 -23.30
N SER A 120 -3.91 -2.84 -24.13
CA SER A 120 -2.92 -1.82 -23.79
C SER A 120 -3.36 -0.94 -22.61
N ASP A 121 -4.64 -0.59 -22.53
CA ASP A 121 -5.18 0.23 -21.43
C ASP A 121 -5.21 -0.55 -20.11
N ARG A 122 -5.62 -1.83 -20.12
CA ARG A 122 -5.57 -2.71 -18.94
C ARG A 122 -4.14 -2.94 -18.44
N LEU A 123 -3.19 -3.16 -19.35
CA LEU A 123 -1.77 -3.29 -18.99
C LEU A 123 -1.22 -2.01 -18.35
N LYS A 124 -1.68 -0.84 -18.81
CA LYS A 124 -1.31 0.45 -18.22
C LYS A 124 -1.90 0.62 -16.81
N GLU A 125 -3.13 0.19 -16.57
CA GLU A 125 -3.75 0.21 -15.22
C GLU A 125 -3.01 -0.71 -14.24
N GLU A 126 -2.72 -1.96 -14.62
CA GLU A 126 -1.94 -2.89 -13.79
C GLU A 126 -0.57 -2.29 -13.41
N GLN A 127 0.10 -1.62 -14.37
CA GLN A 127 1.37 -0.93 -14.11
C GLN A 127 1.23 0.21 -13.10
N MET A 128 0.19 1.04 -13.22
CA MET A 128 -0.07 2.14 -12.28
C MET A 128 -0.24 1.63 -10.85
N HIS A 129 -0.99 0.55 -10.66
CA HIS A 129 -1.18 -0.06 -9.35
C HIS A 129 0.09 -0.73 -8.84
N ALA A 130 0.88 -1.34 -9.72
CA ALA A 130 2.15 -1.96 -9.36
C ALA A 130 3.18 -0.95 -8.85
N GLU A 131 3.21 0.27 -9.41
CA GLU A 131 4.03 1.38 -8.91
C GLU A 131 3.65 1.72 -7.46
N ILE A 132 2.36 1.91 -7.17
CA ILE A 132 1.87 2.21 -5.81
C ILE A 132 2.19 1.08 -4.84
N CYS A 133 1.83 -0.17 -5.16
CA CYS A 133 2.08 -1.32 -4.29
C CYS A 133 3.58 -1.51 -4.02
N TYR A 134 4.44 -1.27 -5.02
CA TYR A 134 5.88 -1.32 -4.85
C TYR A 134 6.40 -0.19 -3.95
N ALA A 135 5.89 1.04 -4.13
CA ALA A 135 6.25 2.19 -3.30
C ALA A 135 5.87 1.98 -1.82
N GLU A 136 4.73 1.35 -1.56
CA GLU A 136 4.30 0.98 -0.19
C GLU A 136 5.18 -0.12 0.40
N CYS A 137 5.48 -1.16 -0.38
CA CYS A 137 6.40 -2.21 0.07
C CYS A 137 7.80 -1.67 0.38
N LEU A 138 8.27 -0.68 -0.39
CA LEU A 138 9.55 -0.01 -0.11
C LEU A 138 9.55 0.70 1.24
N LEU A 139 8.46 1.38 1.58
CA LEU A 139 8.35 2.08 2.85
C LEU A 139 8.26 1.10 4.02
N GLN A 140 7.43 0.06 3.92
CA GLN A 140 7.35 -0.99 4.94
C GLN A 140 8.70 -1.68 5.15
N LYS A 141 9.43 -1.95 4.07
CA LYS A 141 10.79 -2.50 4.15
C LYS A 141 11.78 -1.54 4.77
N ALA A 142 11.67 -0.23 4.50
CA ALA A 142 12.50 0.78 5.16
C ALA A 142 12.27 0.76 6.68
N THR A 143 11.00 0.73 7.10
CA THR A 143 10.61 0.60 8.51
C THR A 143 11.20 -0.65 9.16
N LEU A 144 11.08 -1.83 8.55
CA LEU A 144 11.68 -3.04 9.11
C LEU A 144 13.22 -2.98 9.12
N THR A 145 13.85 -2.37 8.12
CA THR A 145 15.32 -2.19 8.08
C THR A 145 15.82 -1.38 9.26
N PHE A 146 15.04 -0.37 9.66
CA PHE A 146 15.31 0.48 10.79
C PHE A 146 15.10 -0.20 12.16
N VAL A 147 14.12 -1.11 12.25
CA VAL A 147 13.86 -1.91 13.46
C VAL A 147 14.89 -3.02 13.64
N GLN A 148 15.40 -3.58 12.53
CA GLN A 148 16.23 -4.78 12.56
C GLN A 148 17.61 -4.54 13.20
N ASP A 149 18.32 -3.48 12.82
CA ASP A 149 19.67 -3.20 13.33
C ASP A 149 19.93 -1.68 13.37
N GLU A 150 20.42 -1.17 14.51
CA GLU A 150 20.71 0.25 14.75
C GLU A 150 22.05 0.73 14.14
N ASN A 151 22.44 0.18 12.98
CA ASN A 151 23.70 0.53 12.34
C ASN A 151 23.51 1.53 11.18
N MET A 152 24.56 2.32 10.93
CA MET A 152 24.55 3.40 9.92
C MET A 152 24.24 2.90 8.50
N ILE A 153 24.61 1.67 8.17
CA ILE A 153 24.35 1.08 6.86
C ILE A 153 22.86 0.79 6.68
N SER A 154 22.18 0.27 7.70
CA SER A 154 20.74 0.07 7.72
C SER A 154 19.99 1.39 7.54
N PHE A 155 20.46 2.48 8.17
CA PHE A 155 19.86 3.80 8.00
C PHE A 155 19.94 4.32 6.57
N ILE A 156 21.12 4.25 5.94
CA ILE A 156 21.29 4.67 4.54
C ILE A 156 20.40 3.83 3.62
N LYS A 157 20.36 2.50 3.83
CA LYS A 157 19.52 1.60 3.04
C LYS A 157 18.03 1.92 3.17
N GLY A 158 17.55 2.29 4.35
CA GLY A 158 16.17 2.73 4.57
C GLY A 158 15.88 4.07 3.89
N GLY A 159 16.77 5.06 4.04
CA GLY A 159 16.64 6.38 3.41
C GLY A 159 16.56 6.32 1.87
N ILE A 160 17.35 5.46 1.23
CA ILE A 160 17.29 5.26 -0.23
C ILE A 160 15.92 4.70 -0.66
N LYS A 161 15.33 3.78 0.11
CA LYS A 161 14.00 3.20 -0.18
C LYS A 161 12.91 4.24 -0.05
N ILE A 162 12.99 5.07 0.98
CA ILE A 162 12.10 6.21 1.21
C ILE A 162 12.15 7.17 0.03
N ARG A 163 13.35 7.57 -0.41
CA ARG A 163 13.51 8.45 -1.58
C ARG A 163 12.94 7.84 -2.85
N THR A 164 13.21 6.55 -3.07
CA THR A 164 12.68 5.83 -4.24
C THR A 164 11.16 5.79 -4.21
N SER A 165 10.57 5.51 -3.06
CA SER A 165 9.11 5.54 -2.87
C SER A 165 8.53 6.92 -3.14
N TYR A 166 9.13 7.98 -2.58
CA TYR A 166 8.69 9.35 -2.82
C TYR A 166 8.70 9.72 -4.32
N GLN A 167 9.76 9.37 -5.03
CA GLN A 167 9.84 9.63 -6.48
C GLN A 167 8.76 8.89 -7.25
N ILE A 168 8.50 7.62 -6.92
CA ILE A 168 7.41 6.85 -7.56
C ILE A 168 6.06 7.54 -7.33
N TYR A 169 5.79 8.03 -6.12
CA TYR A 169 4.56 8.77 -5.85
C TYR A 169 4.48 10.09 -6.62
N LYS A 170 5.59 10.82 -6.78
CA LYS A 170 5.65 12.02 -7.63
C LYS A 170 5.35 11.71 -9.09
N ASP A 171 5.87 10.61 -9.61
CA ASP A 171 5.60 10.15 -10.97
C ASP A 171 4.12 9.74 -11.13
N CYS A 172 3.57 9.02 -10.15
CA CYS A 172 2.15 8.64 -10.13
C CYS A 172 1.23 9.86 -10.03
N GLN A 173 1.60 10.88 -9.24
CA GLN A 173 0.87 12.14 -9.16
C GLN A 173 0.85 12.88 -10.50
N HIS A 174 1.98 12.88 -11.21
CA HIS A 174 2.04 13.46 -12.54
C HIS A 174 1.13 12.72 -13.53
N VAL A 175 1.11 11.39 -13.50
CA VAL A 175 0.18 10.57 -14.30
C VAL A 175 -1.29 10.88 -13.95
N LEU A 176 -1.61 11.00 -12.65
CA LEU A 176 -2.95 11.36 -12.18
C LEU A 176 -3.38 12.72 -12.74
N ASN A 177 -2.53 13.75 -12.64
CA ASN A 177 -2.81 15.10 -13.14
C ASN A 177 -3.01 15.12 -14.67
N MET A 178 -2.26 14.31 -15.41
CA MET A 178 -2.41 14.18 -16.87
C MET A 178 -3.68 13.44 -17.28
N SER A 179 -4.27 12.65 -16.39
CA SER A 179 -5.43 11.82 -16.66
C SER A 179 -6.75 12.50 -16.25
N GLN A 180 -6.69 13.67 -15.59
CA GLN A 180 -7.86 14.46 -15.22
C GLN A 180 -8.67 14.84 -16.47
N GLY A 181 -9.89 14.32 -16.56
CA GLY A 181 -10.85 14.61 -17.64
C GLY A 181 -10.96 13.58 -18.77
N VAL A 182 -10.18 12.49 -18.76
CA VAL A 182 -10.18 11.51 -19.89
C VAL A 182 -10.47 10.05 -19.45
N GLY A 183 -10.45 9.72 -18.15
CA GLY A 183 -10.62 8.32 -17.70
C GLY A 183 -11.06 8.13 -16.24
N GLY A 184 -11.80 9.08 -15.67
CA GLY A 184 -12.14 9.11 -14.24
C GLY A 184 -13.29 8.18 -13.79
N ASP A 185 -13.84 7.33 -14.66
CA ASP A 185 -15.09 6.61 -14.36
C ASP A 185 -14.89 5.14 -13.93
N THR A 186 -13.66 4.62 -13.85
CA THR A 186 -13.43 3.23 -13.41
C THR A 186 -13.12 3.14 -11.93
N ASP A 187 -13.66 2.11 -11.27
CA ASP A 187 -13.38 1.82 -9.86
C ASP A 187 -11.87 1.58 -9.63
N THR A 188 -11.17 0.94 -10.57
CA THR A 188 -9.72 0.72 -10.52
C THR A 188 -8.96 2.04 -10.47
N PHE A 189 -9.33 3.02 -11.30
CA PHE A 189 -8.69 4.33 -11.30
C PHE A 189 -8.91 5.09 -9.99
N ALA A 190 -10.12 5.00 -9.41
CA ALA A 190 -10.39 5.58 -8.09
C ALA A 190 -9.52 4.95 -6.98
N GLN A 191 -9.21 3.65 -7.07
CA GLN A 191 -8.28 2.98 -6.16
C GLN A 191 -6.85 3.50 -6.32
N PHE A 192 -6.39 3.74 -7.55
CA PHE A 192 -5.10 4.35 -7.84
C PHE A 192 -5.02 5.79 -7.32
N GLU A 193 -6.02 6.62 -7.63
CA GLU A 193 -6.11 8.00 -7.15
C GLU A 193 -6.05 8.07 -5.62
N GLY A 194 -6.83 7.25 -4.92
CA GLY A 194 -6.79 7.16 -3.46
C GLY A 194 -5.41 6.79 -2.92
N GLY A 195 -4.69 5.89 -3.61
CA GLY A 195 -3.30 5.54 -3.26
C GLY A 195 -2.31 6.68 -3.49
N VAL A 196 -2.43 7.41 -4.60
CA VAL A 196 -1.61 8.59 -4.88
C VAL A 196 -1.84 9.67 -3.82
N LYS A 197 -3.10 9.96 -3.49
CA LYS A 197 -3.50 10.92 -2.46
C LYS A 197 -2.95 10.56 -1.08
N LEU A 198 -3.06 9.30 -0.68
CA LEU A 198 -2.44 8.79 0.56
C LEU A 198 -0.93 9.05 0.58
N GLY A 199 -0.21 8.60 -0.44
CA GLY A 199 1.25 8.69 -0.48
C GLY A 199 1.75 10.14 -0.51
N ILE A 200 1.28 10.93 -1.48
CA ILE A 200 1.64 12.34 -1.62
C ILE A 200 1.28 13.14 -0.38
N GLY A 201 0.07 12.92 0.14
CA GLY A 201 -0.43 13.59 1.33
C GLY A 201 0.45 13.30 2.55
N SER A 202 0.76 12.02 2.77
CA SER A 202 1.64 11.58 3.84
C SER A 202 3.05 12.16 3.73
N PHE A 203 3.67 12.10 2.55
CA PHE A 203 5.02 12.66 2.35
C PHE A 203 5.07 14.16 2.58
N ASN A 204 4.13 14.91 2.01
CA ASN A 204 4.09 16.37 2.16
C ASN A 204 3.88 16.77 3.62
N LEU A 205 2.98 16.08 4.32
CA LEU A 205 2.75 16.30 5.73
C LEU A 205 4.00 15.97 6.55
N MET A 206 4.56 14.77 6.39
CA MET A 206 5.74 14.33 7.15
C MET A 206 6.95 15.23 6.93
N LEU A 207 7.23 15.61 5.67
CA LEU A 207 8.34 16.50 5.35
C LEU A 207 8.13 17.91 5.94
N SER A 208 6.88 18.39 5.99
CA SER A 208 6.57 19.69 6.60
C SER A 208 6.81 19.75 8.12
N LEU A 209 6.88 18.59 8.78
CA LEU A 209 7.08 18.50 10.23
C LEU A 209 8.56 18.49 10.62
N LEU A 210 9.45 18.42 9.64
CA LEU A 210 10.89 18.44 9.87
C LEU A 210 11.36 19.86 10.26
N PRO A 211 12.33 19.98 11.17
CA PRO A 211 12.98 21.25 11.46
C PRO A 211 13.52 21.93 10.18
N ALA A 212 13.46 23.26 10.09
CA ALA A 212 13.84 23.99 8.86
C ALA A 212 15.28 23.74 8.38
N ARG A 213 16.21 23.44 9.30
CA ARG A 213 17.60 23.08 8.93
C ARG A 213 17.66 21.76 8.18
N ILE A 214 16.83 20.84 8.61
CA ILE A 214 16.74 19.47 8.14
C ILE A 214 16.02 19.44 6.78
N LEU A 215 14.89 20.13 6.68
CA LEU A 215 14.13 20.24 5.43
C LEU A 215 14.97 20.82 4.28
N ARG A 216 15.72 21.90 4.55
CA ARG A 216 16.62 22.52 3.55
C ARG A 216 17.66 21.55 2.97
N LEU A 217 18.13 20.59 3.77
CA LEU A 217 19.08 19.57 3.28
C LEU A 217 18.39 18.53 2.39
N LEU A 218 17.14 18.17 2.67
CA LEU A 218 16.38 17.24 1.82
C LEU A 218 15.88 17.89 0.54
N GLU A 219 15.57 19.18 0.56
CA GLU A 219 15.20 19.96 -0.62
C GLU A 219 16.28 19.92 -1.68
N PHE A 220 17.54 19.96 -1.27
CA PHE A 220 18.67 19.78 -2.18
C PHE A 220 18.66 18.40 -2.89
N ILE A 221 18.08 17.38 -2.28
CA ILE A 221 18.04 16.00 -2.80
C ILE A 221 16.71 15.70 -3.53
N GLY A 222 15.79 16.69 -3.54
CA GLY A 222 14.53 16.67 -4.28
C GLY A 222 13.26 16.43 -3.45
N PHE A 223 13.35 16.41 -2.11
CA PHE A 223 12.17 16.35 -1.25
C PHE A 223 11.61 17.74 -0.98
N SER A 224 10.29 17.88 -0.96
CA SER A 224 9.66 19.12 -0.49
C SER A 224 8.40 18.79 0.30
N GLY A 225 8.14 19.56 1.34
CA GLY A 225 6.99 19.37 2.23
C GLY A 225 6.10 20.59 2.24
N ASN A 226 4.83 20.42 1.89
CA ASN A 226 3.79 21.44 2.06
C ASN A 226 2.67 20.87 2.93
N ARG A 227 2.53 21.39 4.15
CA ARG A 227 1.57 20.89 5.14
C ARG A 227 0.12 20.96 4.66
N GLU A 228 -0.32 22.13 4.20
CA GLU A 228 -1.70 22.36 3.76
C GLU A 228 -2.05 21.48 2.56
N PHE A 229 -1.13 21.38 1.61
CA PHE A 229 -1.30 20.47 0.48
C PHE A 229 -1.37 19.02 0.93
N GLY A 230 -0.49 18.62 1.86
CA GLY A 230 -0.47 17.28 2.44
C GLY A 230 -1.79 16.92 3.12
N LEU A 231 -2.32 17.81 3.95
CA LEU A 231 -3.60 17.65 4.63
C LEU A 231 -4.77 17.61 3.64
N SER A 232 -4.79 18.48 2.62
CA SER A 232 -5.81 18.46 1.57
C SER A 232 -5.86 17.12 0.85
N GLN A 233 -4.70 16.61 0.41
CA GLN A 233 -4.61 15.32 -0.29
C GLN A 233 -5.05 14.15 0.60
N LEU A 234 -4.67 14.15 1.89
CA LEU A 234 -5.13 13.13 2.84
C LEU A 234 -6.64 13.18 3.06
N ARG A 235 -7.24 14.38 3.19
CA ARG A 235 -8.69 14.54 3.34
C ARG A 235 -9.44 14.04 2.11
N GLU A 236 -8.99 14.40 0.91
CA GLU A 236 -9.55 13.88 -0.34
C GLU A 236 -9.39 12.35 -0.45
N GLY A 237 -8.24 11.81 -0.04
CA GLY A 237 -8.02 10.36 0.00
C GLY A 237 -8.94 9.65 1.00
N ALA A 238 -9.16 10.25 2.17
CA ALA A 238 -10.06 9.76 3.21
C ALA A 238 -11.53 9.77 2.75
N ALA A 239 -11.94 10.74 1.95
CA ALA A 239 -13.28 10.82 1.38
C ALA A 239 -13.49 9.90 0.15
N SER A 240 -12.44 9.24 -0.35
CA SER A 240 -12.52 8.39 -1.54
C SER A 240 -13.10 6.99 -1.24
N HIS A 241 -13.54 6.28 -2.28
CA HIS A 241 -13.95 4.88 -2.20
C HIS A 241 -12.76 3.89 -2.30
N SER A 242 -11.53 4.38 -2.14
CA SER A 242 -10.33 3.54 -2.15
C SER A 242 -10.22 2.67 -0.90
N MET A 243 -9.68 1.46 -1.01
CA MET A 243 -9.30 0.65 0.17
C MET A 243 -8.32 1.40 1.07
N ARG A 244 -7.56 2.35 0.50
CA ARG A 244 -6.56 3.17 1.20
C ARG A 244 -7.18 4.37 1.93
N ALA A 245 -8.47 4.64 1.76
CA ALA A 245 -9.15 5.75 2.44
C ALA A 245 -8.98 5.67 3.96
N ILE A 246 -9.10 4.48 4.56
CA ILE A 246 -8.88 4.30 5.99
C ILE A 246 -7.44 4.59 6.41
N LEU A 247 -6.44 4.33 5.57
CA LEU A 247 -5.05 4.67 5.88
C LEU A 247 -4.85 6.18 5.88
N SER A 248 -5.54 6.93 5.00
CA SER A 248 -5.55 8.39 5.02
C SER A 248 -6.20 8.93 6.28
N VAL A 249 -7.34 8.35 6.68
CA VAL A 249 -8.01 8.66 7.96
C VAL A 249 -7.07 8.42 9.14
N LEU A 250 -6.43 7.25 9.22
CA LEU A 250 -5.49 6.93 10.29
C LEU A 250 -4.28 7.90 10.32
N THR A 251 -3.82 8.36 9.14
CA THR A 251 -2.73 9.34 9.04
C THR A 251 -3.16 10.71 9.59
N LEU A 252 -4.35 11.18 9.23
CA LEU A 252 -4.92 12.42 9.75
C LEU A 252 -5.14 12.34 11.27
N LEU A 253 -5.69 11.22 11.75
CA LEU A 253 -5.92 10.99 13.17
C LEU A 253 -4.63 11.07 13.97
N LEU A 254 -3.58 10.39 13.51
CA LEU A 254 -2.28 10.48 14.17
C LEU A 254 -1.77 11.93 14.17
N TYR A 255 -1.86 12.64 13.05
CA TYR A 255 -1.38 14.01 12.99
C TYR A 255 -2.06 14.89 14.06
N HIS A 256 -3.40 14.89 14.08
CA HIS A 256 -4.18 15.75 14.97
C HIS A 256 -4.16 15.34 16.43
N THR A 257 -4.08 14.04 16.74
CA THR A 257 -4.14 13.55 18.13
C THR A 257 -2.77 13.35 18.78
N TYR A 258 -1.73 13.10 17.97
CA TYR A 258 -0.46 12.61 18.48
C TYR A 258 0.73 13.49 18.08
N VAL A 259 0.92 13.72 16.78
CA VAL A 259 2.10 14.43 16.28
C VAL A 259 2.10 15.89 16.73
N CYS A 260 0.97 16.60 16.60
CA CYS A 260 0.85 17.97 17.07
C CYS A 260 1.12 18.11 18.58
N LEU A 261 0.75 17.08 19.35
CA LEU A 261 0.98 17.02 20.79
C LEU A 261 2.46 16.82 21.13
N ILE A 262 3.14 15.81 20.54
CA ILE A 262 4.58 15.58 20.76
C ILE A 262 5.40 16.81 20.37
N LEU A 263 5.12 17.35 19.19
CA LEU A 263 5.91 18.44 18.62
C LEU A 263 5.58 19.78 19.28
N GLY A 264 4.55 19.83 20.13
CA GLY A 264 4.11 21.04 20.82
C GLY A 264 3.67 22.14 19.84
N THR A 265 3.16 21.78 18.65
CA THR A 265 2.80 22.78 17.63
C THR A 265 1.48 23.48 17.96
N GLY A 266 0.60 22.83 18.75
CA GLY A 266 -0.74 23.33 19.02
C GLY A 266 -1.70 23.30 17.82
N GLU A 267 -1.26 22.74 16.68
CA GLU A 267 -2.04 22.64 15.43
C GLU A 267 -3.02 21.45 15.40
N GLY A 268 -3.18 20.74 16.52
CA GLY A 268 -4.05 19.56 16.61
C GLY A 268 -5.52 19.96 16.46
N ASN A 269 -6.27 19.24 15.62
CA ASN A 269 -7.69 19.47 15.40
C ASN A 269 -8.49 18.27 15.91
N LEU A 270 -8.85 18.29 17.20
CA LEU A 270 -9.58 17.17 17.83
C LEU A 270 -11.00 17.03 17.27
N VAL A 271 -11.64 18.13 16.85
CA VAL A 271 -12.97 18.10 16.25
C VAL A 271 -12.94 17.34 14.91
N GLU A 272 -11.93 17.62 14.08
CA GLU A 272 -11.73 16.88 12.84
C GLU A 272 -11.37 15.42 13.12
N ALA A 273 -10.54 15.14 14.13
CA ALA A 273 -10.21 13.77 14.51
C ALA A 273 -11.46 12.97 14.96
N GLU A 274 -12.36 13.56 15.74
CA GLU A 274 -13.62 12.93 16.14
C GLU A 274 -14.54 12.68 14.94
N ALA A 275 -14.71 13.67 14.06
CA ALA A 275 -15.51 13.54 12.85
C ALA A 275 -15.00 12.45 11.90
N LEU A 276 -13.68 12.29 11.79
CA LEU A 276 -13.06 11.23 10.99
C LEU A 276 -13.31 9.82 11.55
N LEU A 277 -13.56 9.69 12.86
CA LEU A 277 -13.79 8.40 13.53
C LEU A 277 -15.23 7.92 13.45
N GLU A 278 -16.18 8.85 13.46
CA GLU A 278 -17.61 8.56 13.60
C GLU A 278 -18.11 7.48 12.62
N PRO A 279 -17.81 7.52 11.30
CA PRO A 279 -18.28 6.49 10.36
C PRO A 279 -17.70 5.09 10.63
N TYR A 280 -16.48 5.03 11.18
CA TYR A 280 -15.81 3.76 11.46
C TYR A 280 -16.30 3.15 12.76
N MET A 281 -16.74 3.97 13.72
CA MET A 281 -17.36 3.50 14.96
C MET A 281 -18.67 2.76 14.71
N GLU A 282 -19.49 3.27 13.78
CA GLU A 282 -20.73 2.61 13.38
C GLU A 282 -20.47 1.31 12.59
N LYS A 283 -19.53 1.35 11.64
CA LYS A 283 -19.22 0.22 10.76
C LYS A 283 -18.52 -0.92 11.48
N PHE A 284 -17.76 -0.62 12.53
CA PHE A 284 -16.94 -1.58 13.26
C PHE A 284 -17.21 -1.55 14.78
N PRO A 285 -18.45 -1.87 15.23
CA PRO A 285 -18.89 -1.66 16.60
C PRO A 285 -18.21 -2.59 17.62
N LYS A 286 -17.68 -3.72 17.16
CA LYS A 286 -16.92 -4.68 17.98
C LYS A 286 -15.42 -4.36 18.02
N VAL A 287 -14.95 -3.49 17.15
CA VAL A 287 -13.58 -3.04 17.20
C VAL A 287 -13.50 -2.15 18.42
N ARG A 288 -12.61 -2.50 19.36
CA ARG A 288 -12.22 -1.57 20.41
C ARG A 288 -11.39 -0.48 19.74
N ILE A 289 -12.03 0.37 18.94
CA ILE A 289 -11.40 1.37 18.08
C ILE A 289 -10.50 2.25 18.95
N TYR A 290 -10.90 2.60 20.17
CA TYR A 290 -10.03 3.30 21.12
C TYR A 290 -8.75 2.54 21.54
N LYS A 291 -8.74 1.21 21.56
CA LYS A 291 -7.59 0.38 21.98
C LYS A 291 -6.75 -0.11 20.80
N ASN A 292 -7.39 -0.36 19.66
CA ASN A 292 -6.72 -0.75 18.41
C ASN A 292 -6.26 0.46 17.61
N ILE A 293 -6.93 1.61 17.66
CA ILE A 293 -6.32 2.87 17.21
C ILE A 293 -5.08 3.13 18.01
N TYR A 294 -4.98 2.78 19.29
CA TYR A 294 -3.68 2.82 19.99
C TYR A 294 -2.64 1.89 19.34
N ILE A 295 -3.02 0.71 18.85
CA ILE A 295 -2.12 -0.23 18.13
C ILE A 295 -1.82 0.23 16.69
N TYR A 296 -2.76 0.86 16.00
CA TYR A 296 -2.56 1.48 14.68
C TYR A 296 -1.82 2.82 14.79
N VAL A 297 -2.01 3.56 15.88
CA VAL A 297 -1.22 4.70 16.31
C VAL A 297 0.16 4.22 16.68
N ILE A 298 0.33 3.04 17.31
CA ILE A 298 1.63 2.35 17.48
C ILE A 298 2.21 1.95 16.13
N TYR A 299 1.44 1.42 15.18
CA TYR A 299 1.91 1.11 13.82
C TYR A 299 2.41 2.37 13.11
N ILE A 300 1.67 3.47 13.25
CA ILE A 300 2.05 4.78 12.75
C ILE A 300 3.18 5.40 13.60
N TYR A 301 3.29 5.09 14.88
CA TYR A 301 4.40 5.45 15.76
C TYR A 301 5.67 4.73 15.30
N THR A 302 5.61 3.45 15.00
CA THR A 302 6.71 2.69 14.40
C THR A 302 7.01 3.22 13.00
N TYR A 303 6.04 3.76 12.27
CA TYR A 303 6.27 4.35 10.95
C TYR A 303 6.83 5.78 11.00
N ILE A 304 6.47 6.59 11.99
CA ILE A 304 6.77 8.03 12.11
C ILE A 304 7.82 8.32 13.18
N TYR A 305 7.80 7.67 14.32
CA TYR A 305 8.81 7.80 15.38
C TYR A 305 10.15 7.20 14.96
N ILE A 306 10.15 6.11 14.20
CA ILE A 306 11.37 5.58 13.56
C ILE A 306 11.85 6.54 12.47
N TYR A 307 10.94 7.13 11.70
CA TYR A 307 11.26 8.21 10.77
C TYR A 307 11.86 9.43 11.48
N TYR A 308 11.37 9.76 12.67
CA TYR A 308 11.73 10.95 13.44
C TYR A 308 13.07 10.78 14.18
N ILE A 309 13.26 9.67 14.89
CA ILE A 309 14.50 9.37 15.64
C ILE A 309 15.66 9.17 14.66
N LEU A 310 15.49 8.39 13.60
CA LEU A 310 16.61 8.00 12.74
C LEU A 310 17.08 9.09 11.80
N TYR A 311 16.14 9.93 11.38
CA TYR A 311 16.46 11.06 10.56
C TYR A 311 17.07 12.22 11.36
N ILE A 312 16.62 12.45 12.59
CA ILE A 312 17.26 13.40 13.52
C ILE A 312 18.65 12.91 13.94
N TYR A 313 18.83 11.63 14.23
CA TYR A 313 20.17 11.05 14.53
C TYR A 313 21.13 11.19 13.34
N TYR A 314 20.66 10.98 12.11
CA TYR A 314 21.48 11.15 10.90
C TYR A 314 21.93 12.60 10.67
N ILE A 315 21.05 13.57 10.90
CA ILE A 315 21.39 15.00 10.78
C ILE A 315 22.40 15.40 11.86
N ILE A 316 22.19 14.98 13.11
CA ILE A 316 23.08 15.30 14.23
C ILE A 316 24.46 14.67 14.00
N TYR A 317 24.53 13.44 13.50
CA TYR A 317 25.78 12.69 13.30
C TYR A 317 26.61 13.14 12.08
N ILE A 318 26.00 13.76 11.06
CA ILE A 318 26.73 14.25 9.88
C ILE A 318 27.18 15.71 10.03
N TYR A 319 26.48 16.51 10.84
CA TYR A 319 26.70 17.96 10.92
C TYR A 319 27.23 18.45 12.29
N ILE A 320 27.57 17.53 13.20
CA ILE A 320 28.37 17.75 14.42
C ILE A 320 29.54 16.77 14.39
#